data_AF-A0A1F8U3Q2-F1
#
_entry.id   AF-A0A1F8U3Q2-F1
#
_cell.length_a   1.000
_cell.length_b   1.000
_cell.length_c   1.000
_cell.angle_alpha   90.00
_cell.angle_beta   90.00
_cell.angle_gamma   90.00
#
_symmetry.space_group_name_H-M   'P 1'
#
loop_
_entity.id
_entity.type
_entity.pdbx_description
1 polymer ?
#
loop_
_entity_poly.entity_id
_entity_poly.type
_entity_poly.pdbx_seq_one_letter_code
_entity_poly.pdbx_strand_id
1 'polypeptide(L)'
;MWVNIPGSGYGRINTAYSIGAGAKLPGGGPGLAMKTVEQFLGVPVNYYAQVDFNTFIQMIDTIGGVDVNVRERLVLDPVGTGMDHVVVTKGYRHLVGWKALAYARTRHTEGGDVDRAQRQQDVIFAIMDKVFSPDYFPTFLKQAPSLYTQMSAGIHTSLSLEDGVRLAALLQGIPRENIKTGVINYDMITMNSTTLDGQNASVFKPKPDDIRILRDEIFGGGAVGALAGGGDPVQLTQQEKARVRINNGTYASDFGQRTATYLQGLGLNVTELTSGGPYDRTVIVLYSPKLYTMRFLLYLFGLNGASGTSQIKFEPDPSSPVDVEIRLGQDVANANIIP
;
A
#
# COMPACT_ATOMS: atom_id res chain seq x y z
N MET A 1 4.60 11.26 1.21
CA MET A 1 3.37 10.99 0.43
C MET A 1 2.18 11.67 1.09
N TRP A 2 1.35 12.37 0.32
CA TRP A 2 0.09 12.99 0.72
C TRP A 2 -1.07 12.06 0.35
N VAL A 3 -1.73 11.48 1.34
CA VAL A 3 -2.71 10.40 1.14
C VAL A 3 -3.89 10.60 2.07
N ASN A 4 -5.03 9.98 1.75
CA ASN A 4 -6.15 9.91 2.68
C ASN A 4 -5.83 8.95 3.84
N ILE A 5 -5.91 9.45 5.06
CA ILE A 5 -5.77 8.69 6.31
C ILE A 5 -7.19 8.38 6.81
N PRO A 6 -7.59 7.10 6.95
CA PRO A 6 -8.93 6.73 7.37
C PRO A 6 -9.37 7.43 8.65
N GLY A 7 -10.49 8.14 8.61
CA GLY A 7 -11.03 8.89 9.76
C GLY A 7 -10.29 10.18 10.12
N SER A 8 -9.28 10.59 9.34
CA SER A 8 -8.51 11.82 9.60
C SER A 8 -8.32 12.71 8.38
N GLY A 9 -8.86 12.32 7.22
CA GLY A 9 -8.74 13.07 5.98
C GLY A 9 -7.34 13.00 5.37
N TYR A 10 -6.99 13.94 4.50
CA TYR A 10 -5.70 13.94 3.83
C TYR A 10 -4.57 14.42 4.74
N GLY A 11 -3.48 13.64 4.78
CA GLY A 11 -2.31 13.90 5.59
C GLY A 11 -1.03 13.35 4.97
N ARG A 12 0.12 13.63 5.59
CA ARG A 12 1.36 12.95 5.21
C ARG A 12 1.28 11.51 5.70
N ILE A 13 1.60 10.52 4.87
CA ILE A 13 1.44 9.09 5.21
C ILE A 13 2.14 8.70 6.54
N ASN A 14 3.24 9.37 6.89
CA ASN A 14 3.98 9.14 8.13
C ASN A 14 3.27 9.65 9.39
N THR A 15 2.21 10.46 9.28
CA THR A 15 1.42 10.92 10.43
C THR A 15 0.34 9.90 10.83
N ALA A 16 0.02 8.92 9.99
CA ALA A 16 -0.98 7.89 10.30
C ALA A 16 -0.65 7.15 11.60
N TYR A 17 0.64 6.85 11.83
CA TYR A 17 1.09 6.21 13.07
C TYR A 17 0.82 7.08 14.30
N SER A 18 1.26 8.33 14.30
CA SER A 18 1.11 9.23 15.46
C SER A 18 -0.35 9.55 15.74
N ILE A 19 -1.18 9.70 14.70
CA ILE A 19 -2.62 9.93 14.83
C ILE A 19 -3.28 8.71 15.48
N GLY A 20 -3.04 7.50 14.96
CA GLY A 20 -3.66 6.28 15.51
C GLY A 20 -3.26 6.01 16.95
N ALA A 21 -1.99 6.27 17.29
CA ALA A 21 -1.48 6.15 18.65
C ALA A 21 -2.09 7.19 19.60
N GLY A 22 -2.09 8.47 19.20
CA GLY A 22 -2.61 9.57 20.02
C GLY A 22 -4.12 9.48 20.25
N ALA A 23 -4.88 9.09 19.24
CA ALA A 23 -6.33 8.89 19.33
C ALA A 23 -6.74 7.56 19.98
N LYS A 24 -5.78 6.69 20.33
CA LYS A 24 -6.02 5.37 20.94
C LYS A 24 -7.02 4.51 20.16
N LEU A 25 -6.91 4.52 18.83
CA LEU A 25 -7.78 3.74 17.95
C LEU A 25 -7.59 2.22 18.18
N PRO A 26 -8.57 1.38 17.83
CA PRO A 26 -8.36 -0.07 17.75
C PRO A 26 -7.18 -0.40 16.82
N GLY A 27 -6.18 -1.11 17.36
CA GLY A 27 -4.90 -1.39 16.67
C GLY A 27 -3.85 -0.27 16.77
N GLY A 28 -4.17 0.85 17.43
CA GLY A 28 -3.24 1.95 17.72
C GLY A 28 -2.61 2.59 16.48
N GLY A 29 -1.39 3.10 16.65
CA GLY A 29 -0.59 3.68 15.57
C GLY A 29 -0.31 2.71 14.42
N PRO A 30 0.15 1.47 14.68
CA PRO A 30 0.36 0.48 13.64
C PRO A 30 -0.90 0.17 12.83
N GLY A 31 -2.04 0.00 13.50
CA GLY A 31 -3.31 -0.32 12.83
C GLY A 31 -3.77 0.75 11.86
N LEU A 32 -3.66 2.04 12.22
CA LEU A 32 -4.02 3.13 11.30
C LEU A 32 -2.99 3.26 10.15
N ALA A 33 -1.70 3.07 10.43
CA ALA A 33 -0.66 3.07 9.41
C ALA A 33 -0.88 1.96 8.37
N MET A 34 -1.15 0.73 8.81
CA MET A 34 -1.47 -0.40 7.93
C MET A 34 -2.67 -0.09 7.03
N LYS A 35 -3.79 0.35 7.61
CA LYS A 35 -5.01 0.70 6.84
C LYS A 35 -4.74 1.81 5.83
N THR A 36 -3.92 2.79 6.19
CA THR A 36 -3.55 3.89 5.30
C THR A 36 -2.75 3.39 4.10
N VAL A 37 -1.75 2.52 4.34
CA VAL A 37 -0.93 1.92 3.28
C VAL A 37 -1.76 0.97 2.40
N GLU A 38 -2.59 0.13 3.02
CA GLU A 38 -3.49 -0.80 2.33
C GLU A 38 -4.47 -0.04 1.43
N GLN A 39 -5.11 1.01 1.92
CA GLN A 39 -6.00 1.85 1.11
C GLN A 39 -5.23 2.56 -0.01
N PHE A 40 -4.03 3.05 0.27
CA PHE A 40 -3.23 3.78 -0.71
C PHE A 40 -2.74 2.90 -1.86
N LEU A 41 -2.26 1.70 -1.56
CA LEU A 41 -1.75 0.77 -2.57
C LEU A 41 -2.86 -0.11 -3.16
N GLY A 42 -3.94 -0.37 -2.42
CA GLY A 42 -4.94 -1.37 -2.77
C GLY A 42 -4.41 -2.81 -2.67
N VAL A 43 -3.43 -3.03 -1.79
CA VAL A 43 -2.82 -4.34 -1.52
C VAL A 43 -3.01 -4.65 -0.03
N PRO A 44 -3.52 -5.84 0.33
CA PRO A 44 -3.74 -6.19 1.73
C PRO A 44 -2.43 -6.15 2.52
N VAL A 45 -2.47 -5.58 3.72
CA VAL A 45 -1.34 -5.60 4.65
C VAL A 45 -1.72 -6.49 5.83
N ASN A 46 -1.27 -7.75 5.80
CA ASN A 46 -1.68 -8.74 6.80
C ASN A 46 -0.98 -8.54 8.16
N TYR A 47 0.28 -8.12 8.12
CA TYR A 47 1.12 -8.00 9.32
C TYR A 47 1.93 -6.71 9.32
N TYR A 48 2.35 -6.28 10.51
CA TYR A 48 3.29 -5.18 10.68
C TYR A 48 4.45 -5.58 11.59
N ALA A 49 5.60 -4.94 11.39
CA ALA A 49 6.69 -4.89 12.36
C ALA A 49 7.08 -3.43 12.57
N GLN A 50 7.05 -2.99 13.83
CA GLN A 50 7.50 -1.68 14.27
C GLN A 50 8.73 -1.90 15.14
N VAL A 51 9.79 -1.13 14.85
CA VAL A 51 11.04 -1.19 15.60
C VAL A 51 11.55 0.20 15.89
N ASP A 52 11.93 0.47 17.14
CA ASP A 52 12.60 1.72 17.50
C ASP A 52 14.09 1.71 17.15
N PHE A 53 14.74 2.88 17.25
CA PHE A 53 16.14 3.02 16.86
C PHE A 53 17.11 2.25 17.76
N ASN A 54 16.87 2.20 19.07
CA ASN A 54 17.76 1.51 19.99
C ASN A 54 17.70 0.00 19.75
N THR A 55 16.50 -0.54 19.61
CA THR A 55 16.30 -1.96 19.30
C THR A 55 16.80 -2.32 17.91
N PHE A 56 16.67 -1.43 16.92
CA PHE A 56 17.31 -1.61 15.62
C PHE A 56 18.83 -1.78 15.75
N ILE A 57 19.51 -0.90 16.49
CA ILE A 57 20.96 -0.97 16.71
C ILE A 57 21.32 -2.31 17.37
N GLN A 58 20.64 -2.65 18.46
CA GLN A 58 20.89 -3.88 19.21
C GLN A 58 20.68 -5.14 18.37
N MET A 59 19.65 -5.17 17.50
CA MET A 59 19.43 -6.29 16.58
C MET A 59 20.61 -6.49 15.64
N ILE A 60 21.05 -5.41 14.98
CA ILE A 60 22.17 -5.47 14.03
C ILE A 60 23.46 -5.89 14.74
N ASP A 61 23.75 -5.33 15.92
CA ASP A 61 24.94 -5.69 16.69
C ASP A 61 24.90 -7.16 17.14
N THR A 62 23.72 -7.66 17.50
CA THR A 62 23.55 -9.05 17.97
C THR A 62 23.75 -10.08 16.86
N ILE A 63 23.36 -9.76 15.62
CA ILE A 63 23.67 -10.60 14.45
C ILE A 63 25.11 -10.39 13.95
N GLY A 64 25.91 -9.55 14.62
CA GLY A 64 27.31 -9.31 14.29
C GLY A 64 27.51 -8.35 13.12
N GLY A 65 26.59 -7.40 12.93
CA GLY A 65 26.63 -6.41 11.85
C GLY A 65 26.08 -6.92 10.52
N VAL A 66 26.02 -6.02 9.53
CA VAL A 66 25.51 -6.29 8.18
C VAL A 66 26.43 -5.73 7.10
N ASP A 67 26.53 -6.42 5.97
CA ASP A 67 27.35 -6.01 4.84
C ASP A 67 26.49 -5.37 3.75
N VAL A 68 26.75 -4.10 3.43
CA VAL A 68 26.00 -3.36 2.39
C VAL A 68 26.92 -2.90 1.28
N ASN A 69 26.42 -2.89 0.04
CA ASN A 69 27.12 -2.28 -1.08
C ASN A 69 26.81 -0.78 -1.16
N VAL A 70 27.70 0.05 -0.62
CA VAL A 70 27.55 1.50 -0.62
C VAL A 70 27.80 2.05 -2.02
N ARG A 71 26.80 2.68 -2.64
CA ARG A 71 26.87 3.13 -4.05
C ARG A 71 27.72 4.38 -4.28
N GLU A 72 27.87 5.22 -3.26
CA GLU A 72 28.53 6.53 -3.34
C GLU A 72 29.22 6.91 -2.01
N ARG A 73 30.03 7.97 -2.01
CA ARG A 73 30.60 8.48 -0.75
C ARG A 73 29.49 9.14 0.08
N LEU A 74 29.32 8.67 1.32
CA LEU A 74 28.32 9.18 2.26
C LEU A 74 28.99 9.80 3.49
N VAL A 75 28.34 10.81 4.05
CA VAL A 75 28.65 11.36 5.38
C VAL A 75 27.51 10.93 6.30
N LEU A 76 27.81 9.99 7.19
CA LEU A 76 26.85 9.43 8.12
C LEU A 76 26.76 10.29 9.38
N ASP A 77 25.53 10.55 9.81
CA ASP A 77 25.19 11.30 11.02
C ASP A 77 24.66 10.32 12.11
N PRO A 78 25.45 10.02 13.15
CA PRO A 78 25.03 9.15 14.25
C PRO A 78 23.81 9.72 15.02
N VAL A 79 23.00 8.85 15.64
CA VAL A 79 21.94 9.33 16.55
C VAL A 79 22.55 9.70 17.89
N GLY A 80 22.33 10.93 18.35
CA GLY A 80 22.76 11.41 19.67
C GLY A 80 23.61 12.67 19.58
N THR A 81 23.83 13.33 20.70
CA THR A 81 24.70 14.51 20.77
C THR A 81 26.16 14.09 20.93
N GLY A 82 27.07 14.81 20.25
CA GLY A 82 28.51 14.70 20.50
C GLY A 82 29.25 13.57 19.77
N MET A 83 28.62 12.86 18.83
CA MET A 83 29.33 11.97 17.92
C MET A 83 29.69 12.70 16.62
N ASP A 84 30.93 12.53 16.16
CA ASP A 84 31.37 13.09 14.89
C ASP A 84 30.71 12.38 13.71
N HIS A 85 30.50 13.15 12.63
CA HIS A 85 30.09 12.59 11.35
C HIS A 85 31.15 11.63 10.81
N VAL A 86 30.70 10.49 10.26
CA VAL A 86 31.62 9.47 9.74
C VAL A 86 31.48 9.34 8.24
N VAL A 87 32.61 9.41 7.53
CA VAL A 87 32.64 9.20 6.09
C VAL A 87 32.66 7.71 5.79
N VAL A 88 31.74 7.27 4.93
CA VAL A 88 31.74 5.91 4.37
C VAL A 88 31.95 6.01 2.87
N THR A 89 32.94 5.27 2.36
CA THR A 89 33.30 5.26 0.94
C THR A 89 32.54 4.18 0.19
N LYS A 90 32.41 4.38 -1.13
CA LYS A 90 31.79 3.44 -2.08
C LYS A 90 32.39 2.02 -1.98
N GLY A 91 31.55 1.01 -2.18
CA GLY A 91 31.88 -0.43 -2.19
C GLY A 91 31.22 -1.19 -1.04
N TYR A 92 31.55 -2.47 -0.91
CA TYR A 92 31.07 -3.29 0.20
C TYR A 92 31.65 -2.81 1.53
N ARG A 93 30.77 -2.57 2.51
CA ARG A 93 31.12 -2.08 3.84
C ARG A 93 30.35 -2.87 4.89
N HIS A 94 31.09 -3.33 5.89
CA HIS A 94 30.53 -3.91 7.09
C HIS A 94 30.05 -2.80 8.04
N LEU A 95 28.77 -2.81 8.38
CA LEU A 95 28.13 -1.82 9.23
C LEU A 95 27.63 -2.48 10.53
N VAL A 96 28.18 -2.02 11.65
CA VAL A 96 27.63 -2.25 13.00
C VAL A 96 26.35 -1.43 13.21
N GLY A 97 25.57 -1.71 14.24
CA GLY A 97 24.19 -1.24 14.40
C GLY A 97 23.99 0.26 14.27
N TRP A 98 24.82 1.06 14.95
CA TRP A 98 24.72 2.52 14.83
C TRP A 98 25.08 3.03 13.42
N LYS A 99 26.04 2.39 12.73
CA LYS A 99 26.40 2.74 11.34
C LYS A 99 25.31 2.34 10.37
N ALA A 100 24.71 1.16 10.55
CA ALA A 100 23.57 0.69 9.76
C ALA A 100 22.37 1.64 9.92
N LEU A 101 22.11 2.13 11.14
CA LEU A 101 21.06 3.10 11.41
C LEU A 101 21.36 4.44 10.72
N ALA A 102 22.58 4.96 10.87
CA ALA A 102 22.98 6.22 10.23
C ALA A 102 22.93 6.12 8.69
N TYR A 103 23.35 4.98 8.13
CA TYR A 103 23.23 4.68 6.71
C TYR A 103 21.77 4.72 6.22
N ALA A 104 20.85 4.05 6.92
CA ALA A 104 19.42 4.02 6.60
C ALA A 104 18.70 5.37 6.81
N ARG A 105 19.29 6.29 7.57
CA ARG A 105 18.75 7.64 7.85
C ARG A 105 19.25 8.71 6.89
N THR A 106 20.37 8.49 6.22
CA THR A 106 21.05 9.51 5.40
C THR A 106 20.16 9.98 4.25
N ARG A 107 20.01 11.31 4.12
CA ARG A 107 19.24 12.00 3.06
C ARG A 107 20.05 13.00 2.24
N HIS A 108 21.28 13.32 2.66
CA HIS A 108 22.12 14.34 2.03
C HIS A 108 22.80 13.80 0.77
N THR A 109 21.99 13.36 -0.19
CA THR A 109 22.39 12.87 -1.51
C THR A 109 21.46 13.45 -2.56
N GLU A 110 21.84 13.36 -3.84
CA GLU A 110 21.08 13.96 -4.94
C GLU A 110 19.64 13.42 -5.04
N GLY A 111 19.45 12.11 -4.85
CA GLY A 111 18.14 11.46 -4.83
C GLY A 111 17.41 11.52 -3.49
N GLY A 112 17.99 12.15 -2.46
CA GLY A 112 17.34 12.50 -1.20
C GLY A 112 16.58 11.34 -0.53
N ASP A 113 15.25 11.48 -0.46
CA ASP A 113 14.37 10.51 0.19
C ASP A 113 14.17 9.21 -0.62
N VAL A 114 14.32 9.28 -1.95
CA VAL A 114 14.27 8.09 -2.83
C VAL A 114 15.50 7.22 -2.58
N ASP A 115 16.68 7.83 -2.52
CA ASP A 115 17.91 7.11 -2.18
C ASP A 115 17.84 6.51 -0.77
N ARG A 116 17.25 7.25 0.18
CA ARG A 116 17.05 6.75 1.54
C ARG A 116 16.15 5.52 1.58
N ALA A 117 15.06 5.50 0.82
CA ALA A 117 14.20 4.33 0.71
C ALA A 117 14.99 3.13 0.12
N GLN A 118 15.83 3.37 -0.88
CA GLN A 118 16.70 2.33 -1.43
C GLN A 118 17.71 1.80 -0.39
N ARG A 119 18.34 2.67 0.40
CA ARG A 119 19.27 2.26 1.47
C ARG A 119 18.57 1.44 2.56
N GLN A 120 17.32 1.77 2.88
CA GLN A 120 16.51 0.97 3.81
C GLN A 120 16.24 -0.43 3.27
N GLN A 121 15.96 -0.57 1.97
CA GLN A 121 15.88 -1.87 1.33
C GLN A 121 17.23 -2.61 1.37
N ASP A 122 18.33 -1.93 1.05
CA ASP A 122 19.68 -2.53 1.10
C ASP A 122 19.99 -3.09 2.49
N VAL A 123 19.60 -2.39 3.56
CA VAL A 123 19.75 -2.87 4.94
C VAL A 123 18.86 -4.08 5.23
N ILE A 124 17.60 -4.08 4.78
CA ILE A 124 16.71 -5.25 4.93
C ILE A 124 17.32 -6.48 4.26
N PHE A 125 17.86 -6.34 3.05
CA PHE A 125 18.53 -7.44 2.36
C PHE A 125 19.81 -7.87 3.05
N ALA A 126 20.61 -6.93 3.55
CA ALA A 126 21.83 -7.29 4.28
C ALA A 126 21.52 -8.04 5.59
N ILE A 127 20.39 -7.72 6.26
CA ILE A 127 19.88 -8.51 7.39
C ILE A 127 19.47 -9.91 6.91
N MET A 128 18.72 -10.02 5.80
CA MET A 128 18.30 -11.32 5.25
C MET A 128 19.51 -12.18 4.88
N ASP A 129 20.50 -11.62 4.18
CA ASP A 129 21.72 -12.32 3.76
C ASP A 129 22.49 -12.82 5.00
N LYS A 130 22.57 -12.00 6.05
CA LYS A 130 23.22 -12.39 7.31
C LYS A 130 22.46 -13.50 8.03
N VAL A 131 21.16 -13.30 8.25
CA VAL A 131 20.29 -14.21 9.00
C VAL A 131 20.14 -15.57 8.30
N PHE A 132 20.00 -15.57 6.98
CA PHE A 132 19.80 -16.79 6.18
C PHE A 132 21.09 -17.40 5.64
N SER A 133 22.26 -16.83 5.97
CA SER A 133 23.53 -17.45 5.62
C SER A 133 23.62 -18.88 6.21
N PRO A 134 24.14 -19.87 5.46
CA PRO A 134 24.24 -21.25 5.92
C PRO A 134 24.93 -21.40 7.29
N ASP A 135 25.94 -20.56 7.54
CA ASP A 135 26.75 -20.60 8.75
C ASP A 135 26.02 -20.01 9.98
N TYR A 136 25.13 -19.04 9.78
CA TYR A 136 24.48 -18.32 10.88
C TYR A 136 23.04 -18.76 11.14
N PHE A 137 22.29 -19.20 10.11
CA PHE A 137 20.87 -19.54 10.24
C PHE A 137 20.55 -20.54 11.37
N PRO A 138 21.31 -21.63 11.58
CA PRO A 138 21.07 -22.53 12.71
C PRO A 138 21.25 -21.86 14.08
N THR A 139 22.19 -20.92 14.19
CA THR A 139 22.42 -20.12 15.40
C THR A 139 21.27 -19.14 15.62
N PHE A 140 20.83 -18.46 14.56
CA PHE A 140 19.68 -17.58 14.60
C PHE A 140 18.42 -18.31 15.11
N LEU A 141 18.10 -19.49 14.58
CA LEU A 141 16.94 -20.27 15.03
C LEU A 141 17.00 -20.63 16.52
N LYS A 142 18.19 -20.95 17.04
CA LYS A 142 18.39 -21.22 18.47
C LYS A 142 18.24 -19.96 19.33
N GLN A 143 18.67 -18.81 18.81
CA GLN A 143 18.66 -17.53 19.54
C GLN A 143 17.30 -16.80 19.43
N ALA A 144 16.49 -17.08 18.41
CA ALA A 144 15.27 -16.33 18.09
C ALA A 144 14.32 -16.12 19.29
N PRO A 145 14.02 -17.12 20.15
CA PRO A 145 13.17 -16.88 21.33
C PRO A 145 13.77 -15.89 22.33
N SER A 146 15.09 -15.98 22.57
CA SER A 146 15.82 -15.08 23.46
C SER A 146 15.87 -13.68 22.88
N LEU A 147 16.17 -13.54 21.58
CA LEU A 147 16.19 -12.25 20.89
C LEU A 147 14.84 -11.56 20.94
N TYR A 148 13.77 -12.31 20.63
CA TYR A 148 12.41 -11.82 20.71
C TYR A 148 12.07 -11.30 22.11
N THR A 149 12.44 -12.05 23.15
CA THR A 149 12.16 -11.67 24.56
C THR A 149 12.97 -10.46 25.00
N GLN A 150 14.26 -10.40 24.64
CA GLN A 150 15.14 -9.28 25.01
C GLN A 150 14.73 -7.97 24.33
N MET A 151 14.18 -8.06 23.12
CA MET A 151 13.87 -6.92 22.27
C MET A 151 12.38 -6.58 22.25
N SER A 152 11.53 -7.32 22.96
CA SER A 152 10.07 -7.16 22.94
C SER A 152 9.58 -5.78 23.40
N ALA A 153 10.40 -5.04 24.16
CA ALA A 153 10.08 -3.68 24.60
C ALA A 153 10.13 -2.66 23.45
N GLY A 154 10.97 -2.89 22.43
CA GLY A 154 11.17 -1.98 21.29
C GLY A 154 10.74 -2.57 19.95
N ILE A 155 10.22 -3.80 19.93
CA ILE A 155 9.57 -4.43 18.78
C ILE A 155 8.09 -4.61 19.08
N HIS A 156 7.24 -4.07 18.20
CA HIS A 156 5.82 -4.36 18.19
C HIS A 156 5.44 -4.98 16.84
N THR A 157 4.75 -6.12 16.89
CA THR A 157 4.36 -6.86 15.67
C THR A 157 3.02 -7.55 15.89
N SER A 158 2.27 -7.76 14.81
CA SER A 158 1.08 -8.63 14.81
C SER A 158 1.39 -10.09 14.49
N LEU A 159 2.65 -10.43 14.15
CA LEU A 159 3.08 -11.81 13.98
C LEU A 159 3.35 -12.47 15.33
N SER A 160 2.87 -13.70 15.50
CA SER A 160 3.35 -14.55 16.59
C SER A 160 4.80 -14.94 16.34
N LEU A 161 5.55 -15.26 17.41
CA LEU A 161 6.93 -15.76 17.28
C LEU A 161 6.97 -17.02 16.39
N GLU A 162 5.99 -17.91 16.55
CA GLU A 162 5.87 -19.13 15.76
C GLU A 162 5.67 -18.84 14.27
N ASP A 163 4.75 -17.93 13.93
CA ASP A 163 4.53 -17.52 12.54
C ASP A 163 5.75 -16.80 11.97
N GLY A 164 6.45 -16.01 12.77
CA GLY A 164 7.70 -15.36 12.39
C GLY A 164 8.80 -16.38 12.05
N VAL A 165 8.96 -17.42 12.86
CA VAL A 165 9.93 -18.51 12.60
C VAL A 165 9.53 -19.30 11.34
N ARG A 166 8.24 -19.61 11.17
CA ARG A 166 7.73 -20.29 9.95
C ARG A 166 7.98 -19.44 8.70
N LEU A 167 7.71 -18.13 8.77
CA LEU A 167 7.98 -17.20 7.68
C LEU A 167 9.48 -17.13 7.36
N ALA A 168 10.33 -17.07 8.38
CA ALA A 168 11.78 -17.09 8.20
C ALA A 168 12.26 -18.36 7.48
N ALA A 169 11.73 -19.53 7.84
CA ALA A 169 12.04 -20.78 7.15
C ALA A 169 11.58 -20.80 5.68
N LEU A 170 10.41 -20.21 5.37
CA LEU A 170 9.93 -20.06 3.99
C LEU A 170 10.83 -19.11 3.18
N LEU A 171 11.20 -17.97 3.77
CA LEU A 171 12.05 -16.97 3.12
C LEU A 171 13.46 -17.50 2.84
N GLN A 172 14.01 -18.35 3.70
CA GLN A 172 15.31 -18.99 3.51
C GLN A 172 15.38 -19.83 2.22
N GLY A 173 14.25 -20.35 1.76
CA GLY A 173 14.14 -21.11 0.51
C GLY A 173 13.94 -20.26 -0.75
N ILE A 174 13.82 -18.93 -0.63
CA ILE A 174 13.56 -18.03 -1.77
C ILE A 174 14.88 -17.40 -2.23
N PRO A 175 15.35 -17.68 -3.46
CA PRO A 175 16.53 -17.03 -4.02
C PRO A 175 16.39 -15.52 -4.09
N ARG A 176 17.49 -14.79 -3.86
CA ARG A 176 17.52 -13.32 -3.78
C ARG A 176 17.00 -12.66 -5.06
N GLU A 177 17.31 -13.25 -6.21
CA GLU A 177 16.92 -12.84 -7.55
C GLU A 177 15.40 -12.95 -7.79
N ASN A 178 14.70 -13.75 -6.99
CA ASN A 178 13.25 -13.89 -7.06
C ASN A 178 12.52 -12.85 -6.20
N ILE A 179 13.24 -12.03 -5.43
CA ILE A 179 12.66 -10.97 -4.61
C ILE A 179 12.67 -9.66 -5.38
N LYS A 180 11.48 -9.20 -5.76
CA LYS A 180 11.27 -7.90 -6.40
C LYS A 180 11.21 -6.76 -5.38
N THR A 181 11.69 -5.59 -5.77
CA THR A 181 11.71 -4.38 -4.94
C THR A 181 11.23 -3.19 -5.76
N GLY A 182 10.41 -2.33 -5.17
CA GLY A 182 9.96 -1.09 -5.79
C GLY A 182 10.16 0.10 -4.86
N VAL A 183 10.49 1.26 -5.43
CA VAL A 183 10.54 2.55 -4.73
C VAL A 183 9.65 3.53 -5.49
N ILE A 184 8.67 4.11 -4.79
CA ILE A 184 7.87 5.22 -5.32
C ILE A 184 8.81 6.43 -5.43
N ASN A 185 9.21 6.75 -6.65
CA ASN A 185 10.25 7.75 -6.94
C ASN A 185 9.66 9.12 -7.31
N TYR A 186 10.52 10.04 -7.75
CA TYR A 186 10.12 11.41 -8.11
C TYR A 186 9.28 11.49 -9.40
N ASP A 187 9.30 10.48 -10.27
CA ASP A 187 8.45 10.44 -11.47
C ASP A 187 7.00 10.15 -11.11
N MET A 188 6.78 9.39 -10.04
CA MET A 188 5.47 8.93 -9.56
C MET A 188 4.79 9.92 -8.60
N ILE A 189 5.37 11.10 -8.40
CA ILE A 189 4.86 12.12 -7.48
C ILE A 189 4.96 13.51 -8.09
N THR A 190 4.20 14.44 -7.51
CA THR A 190 4.33 15.87 -7.74
C THR A 190 4.69 16.55 -6.43
N MET A 191 5.76 17.35 -6.44
CA MET A 191 6.11 18.21 -5.32
C MET A 191 5.04 19.26 -5.10
N ASN A 192 4.56 19.41 -3.87
CA ASN A 192 3.57 20.41 -3.54
C ASN A 192 3.80 20.92 -2.12
N SER A 193 3.14 22.02 -1.78
CA SER A 193 3.14 22.61 -0.44
C SER A 193 1.71 22.66 0.09
N THR A 194 1.56 22.42 1.38
CA THR A 194 0.28 22.54 2.09
C THR A 194 0.51 23.21 3.43
N THR A 195 -0.56 23.58 4.12
CA THR A 195 -0.50 24.08 5.49
C THR A 195 -0.84 22.95 6.45
N LEU A 196 0.08 22.58 7.34
CA LEU A 196 -0.12 21.65 8.45
C LEU A 196 0.10 22.40 9.75
N ASP A 197 -0.89 22.39 10.65
CA ASP A 197 -0.83 23.06 11.95
C ASP A 197 -0.43 24.55 11.86
N GLY A 198 -0.92 25.24 10.83
CA GLY A 198 -0.60 26.65 10.57
C GLY A 198 0.78 26.89 9.96
N GLN A 199 1.57 25.86 9.68
CA GLN A 199 2.89 25.96 9.07
C GLN A 199 2.91 25.39 7.64
N ASN A 200 3.70 26.01 6.76
CA ASN A 200 3.93 25.48 5.42
C ASN A 200 4.72 24.17 5.51
N ALA A 201 4.24 23.13 4.84
CA ALA A 201 4.83 21.82 4.79
C ALA A 201 4.92 21.32 3.35
N SER A 202 6.10 20.86 2.94
CA SER A 202 6.29 20.16 1.68
C SER A 202 5.68 18.76 1.73
N VAL A 203 4.98 18.40 0.66
CA VAL A 203 4.31 17.10 0.52
C VAL A 203 4.52 16.53 -0.87
N PHE A 204 4.65 15.20 -0.94
CA PHE A 204 4.65 14.47 -2.21
C PHE A 204 3.23 14.06 -2.54
N LYS A 205 2.59 14.71 -3.52
CA LYS A 205 1.28 14.29 -4.02
C LYS A 205 1.49 13.10 -4.97
N PRO A 206 0.94 11.91 -4.67
CA PRO A 206 1.08 10.74 -5.54
C PRO A 206 0.44 10.98 -6.91
N LYS A 207 1.03 10.39 -7.96
CA LYS A 207 0.38 10.12 -9.24
C LYS A 207 -0.11 8.67 -9.22
N PRO A 208 -1.39 8.40 -8.92
CA PRO A 208 -1.85 7.04 -8.65
C PRO A 208 -1.63 6.06 -9.79
N ASP A 209 -1.74 6.52 -11.04
CA ASP A 209 -1.59 5.65 -12.21
C ASP A 209 -0.15 5.14 -12.38
N ASP A 210 0.85 6.00 -12.16
CA ASP A 210 2.26 5.58 -12.22
C ASP A 210 2.62 4.63 -11.07
N ILE A 211 2.07 4.89 -9.87
CA ILE A 211 2.29 4.03 -8.70
C ILE A 211 1.63 2.65 -8.88
N ARG A 212 0.49 2.59 -9.58
CA ARG A 212 -0.18 1.33 -9.90
C ARG A 212 0.66 0.45 -10.82
N ILE A 213 1.38 1.02 -11.78
CA ILE A 213 2.30 0.26 -12.64
C ILE A 213 3.35 -0.44 -11.78
N LEU A 214 4.03 0.30 -10.89
CA LEU A 214 5.02 -0.26 -9.99
C LEU A 214 4.41 -1.32 -9.06
N ARG A 215 3.26 -1.03 -8.45
CA ARG A 215 2.55 -1.98 -7.59
C ARG A 215 2.27 -3.29 -8.33
N ASP A 216 1.75 -3.23 -9.54
CA ASP A 216 1.36 -4.41 -10.31
C ASP A 216 2.59 -5.22 -10.74
N GLU A 217 3.72 -4.56 -11.04
CA GLU A 217 5.00 -5.24 -11.28
C GLU A 217 5.50 -6.04 -10.07
N ILE A 218 5.35 -5.47 -8.86
CA ILE A 218 5.81 -6.09 -7.60
C ILE A 218 4.85 -7.19 -7.14
N PHE A 219 3.54 -6.94 -7.15
CA PHE A 219 2.55 -7.83 -6.52
C PHE A 219 1.73 -8.68 -7.50
N GLY A 220 1.85 -8.47 -8.81
CA GLY A 220 1.09 -9.19 -9.84
C GLY A 220 1.46 -10.68 -10.03
N GLY A 221 2.26 -11.28 -9.15
CA GLY A 221 2.79 -12.65 -9.30
C GLY A 221 2.16 -13.75 -8.42
N GLY A 222 1.34 -13.43 -7.42
CA GLY A 222 0.68 -14.46 -6.59
C GLY A 222 -0.53 -13.88 -5.86
N ALA A 223 -1.63 -14.65 -5.72
CA ALA A 223 -2.99 -14.29 -5.24
C ALA A 223 -3.53 -12.91 -5.69
N VAL A 224 -2.82 -11.84 -5.37
CA VAL A 224 -2.82 -10.55 -6.06
C VAL A 224 -2.45 -10.66 -7.56
N GLY A 225 -1.71 -11.69 -7.98
CA GLY A 225 -1.49 -12.02 -9.39
C GLY A 225 -2.72 -12.51 -10.15
N ALA A 226 -3.76 -12.99 -9.46
CA ALA A 226 -5.07 -13.22 -10.10
C ALA A 226 -5.77 -11.91 -10.48
N LEU A 227 -5.29 -10.76 -10.00
CA LEU A 227 -5.83 -9.42 -10.25
C LEU A 227 -5.19 -8.73 -11.47
N ALA A 228 -4.07 -9.28 -11.99
CA ALA A 228 -3.35 -8.80 -13.16
C ALA A 228 -3.16 -9.87 -14.25
N GLY A 229 -3.21 -11.16 -13.91
CA GLY A 229 -3.03 -12.26 -14.84
C GLY A 229 -4.35 -12.83 -15.34
N GLY A 230 -4.99 -12.18 -16.31
CA GLY A 230 -5.94 -12.82 -17.24
C GLY A 230 -7.09 -13.64 -16.65
N GLY A 231 -7.44 -13.48 -15.37
CA GLY A 231 -8.68 -13.98 -14.83
C GLY A 231 -9.83 -13.26 -15.54
N ASP A 232 -10.85 -14.01 -15.96
CA ASP A 232 -12.04 -13.41 -16.57
C ASP A 232 -12.54 -12.27 -15.66
N PRO A 233 -12.54 -11.00 -16.11
CA PRO A 233 -12.96 -9.86 -15.31
C PRO A 233 -14.34 -10.07 -14.66
N VAL A 234 -15.21 -10.83 -15.32
CA VAL A 234 -16.53 -11.21 -14.80
C VAL A 234 -16.40 -12.07 -13.53
N GLN A 235 -15.49 -13.05 -13.51
CA GLN A 235 -15.28 -13.90 -12.33
C GLN A 235 -14.72 -13.12 -11.13
N LEU A 236 -13.80 -12.19 -11.37
CA LEU A 236 -13.24 -11.34 -10.31
C LEU A 236 -14.31 -10.41 -9.72
N THR A 237 -15.18 -9.85 -10.56
CA THR A 237 -16.33 -9.07 -10.13
C THR A 237 -17.34 -9.91 -9.34
N GLN A 238 -17.61 -11.15 -9.78
CA GLN A 238 -18.51 -12.07 -9.05
C GLN A 238 -17.98 -12.41 -7.65
N GLN A 239 -16.66 -12.59 -7.50
CA GLN A 239 -16.03 -12.90 -6.21
C GLN A 239 -16.17 -11.77 -5.19
N GLU A 240 -16.23 -10.51 -5.62
CA GLU A 240 -16.42 -9.37 -4.71
C GLU A 240 -17.81 -9.33 -4.07
N LYS A 241 -18.79 -10.02 -4.69
CA LYS A 241 -20.19 -10.07 -4.25
C LYS A 241 -20.73 -8.69 -3.87
N ALA A 242 -20.34 -7.67 -4.62
CA ALA A 242 -20.76 -6.29 -4.37
C ALA A 242 -22.29 -6.20 -4.44
N ARG A 243 -22.92 -5.62 -3.42
CA ARG A 243 -24.34 -5.26 -3.47
C ARG A 243 -24.47 -4.03 -4.35
N VAL A 244 -25.15 -4.17 -5.50
CA VAL A 244 -25.26 -3.11 -6.50
C VAL A 244 -26.66 -2.54 -6.52
N ARG A 245 -26.77 -1.22 -6.41
CA ARG A 245 -27.99 -0.46 -6.75
C ARG A 245 -27.91 0.06 -8.17
N ILE A 246 -29.00 -0.03 -8.91
CA ILE A 246 -29.18 0.67 -10.17
C ILE A 246 -30.23 1.75 -9.98
N ASN A 247 -29.92 2.98 -10.35
CA ASN A 247 -30.82 4.11 -10.36
C ASN A 247 -30.99 4.59 -11.80
N ASN A 248 -32.17 4.35 -12.38
CA ASN A 248 -32.48 4.75 -13.76
C ASN A 248 -32.84 6.24 -13.80
N GLY A 249 -31.92 7.07 -14.30
CA GLY A 249 -32.16 8.48 -14.63
C GLY A 249 -32.25 8.73 -16.14
N THR A 250 -32.59 7.72 -16.93
CA THR A 250 -32.70 7.86 -18.39
C THR A 250 -34.15 8.15 -18.81
N TYR A 251 -34.38 8.53 -20.07
CA TYR A 251 -35.74 8.70 -20.60
C TYR A 251 -36.39 7.36 -20.97
N ALA A 252 -35.58 6.30 -21.10
CA ALA A 252 -36.04 4.95 -21.35
C ALA A 252 -36.39 4.27 -20.03
N SER A 253 -37.70 4.10 -19.79
CA SER A 253 -38.21 3.57 -18.51
C SER A 253 -37.78 2.11 -18.24
N ASP A 254 -37.52 1.33 -19.29
CA ASP A 254 -37.08 -0.06 -19.24
C ASP A 254 -35.55 -0.22 -19.10
N PHE A 255 -34.77 0.83 -19.33
CA PHE A 255 -33.32 0.75 -19.41
C PHE A 255 -32.66 0.28 -18.11
N GLY A 256 -33.16 0.75 -16.96
CA GLY A 256 -32.68 0.28 -15.66
C GLY A 256 -32.91 -1.22 -15.45
N GLN A 257 -34.08 -1.73 -15.85
CA GLN A 257 -34.42 -3.14 -15.72
C GLN A 257 -33.58 -4.00 -16.69
N ARG A 258 -33.39 -3.55 -17.94
CA ARG A 258 -32.52 -4.22 -18.91
C ARG A 258 -31.08 -4.30 -18.41
N THR A 259 -30.56 -3.20 -17.88
CA THR A 259 -29.22 -3.14 -17.27
C THR A 259 -29.13 -4.10 -16.08
N ALA A 260 -30.13 -4.13 -15.20
CA ALA A 260 -30.17 -5.04 -14.06
C ALA A 260 -30.11 -6.50 -14.51
N THR A 261 -30.98 -6.89 -15.45
CA THR A 261 -31.02 -8.26 -15.99
C THR A 261 -29.72 -8.65 -16.67
N TYR A 262 -29.11 -7.73 -17.42
CA TYR A 262 -27.83 -7.97 -18.06
C TYR A 262 -26.71 -8.20 -17.04
N LEU A 263 -26.58 -7.32 -16.02
CA LEU A 263 -25.57 -7.45 -14.97
C LEU A 263 -25.78 -8.71 -14.12
N GLN A 264 -27.02 -9.06 -13.81
CA GLN A 264 -27.36 -10.30 -13.10
C GLN A 264 -27.02 -11.55 -13.95
N GLY A 265 -27.22 -11.49 -15.27
CA GLY A 265 -26.80 -12.54 -16.20
C GLY A 265 -25.28 -12.76 -16.22
N LEU A 266 -24.51 -11.71 -15.89
CA LEU A 266 -23.06 -11.75 -15.68
C LEU A 266 -22.67 -12.11 -14.24
N GLY A 267 -23.64 -12.45 -13.38
CA GLY A 267 -23.41 -12.90 -12.00
C GLY A 267 -23.20 -11.79 -10.97
N LEU A 268 -23.49 -10.52 -11.30
CA LEU A 268 -23.45 -9.44 -10.31
C LEU A 268 -24.68 -9.48 -9.40
N ASN A 269 -24.46 -9.14 -8.13
CA ASN A 269 -25.51 -9.08 -7.11
C ASN A 269 -26.21 -7.71 -7.12
N VAL A 270 -27.10 -7.51 -8.10
CA VAL A 270 -27.98 -6.33 -8.15
C VAL A 270 -29.09 -6.51 -7.13
N THR A 271 -29.05 -5.73 -6.06
CA THR A 271 -29.94 -5.85 -4.90
C THR A 271 -31.07 -4.82 -4.89
N GLU A 272 -30.90 -3.71 -5.60
CA GLU A 272 -31.87 -2.62 -5.64
C GLU A 272 -31.98 -2.02 -7.04
N LEU A 273 -33.22 -1.76 -7.47
CA LEU A 273 -33.53 -1.00 -8.67
C LEU A 273 -34.42 0.18 -8.27
N THR A 274 -33.98 1.39 -8.59
CA THR A 274 -34.68 2.64 -8.32
C THR A 274 -34.74 3.48 -9.60
N SER A 275 -35.55 4.53 -9.58
CA SER A 275 -35.63 5.54 -10.63
C SER A 275 -35.39 6.92 -10.04
N GLY A 276 -34.70 7.78 -10.80
CA GLY A 276 -34.33 9.14 -10.40
C GLY A 276 -34.68 10.17 -11.47
N GLY A 277 -34.35 11.43 -11.21
CA GLY A 277 -34.47 12.50 -12.20
C GLY A 277 -33.54 12.27 -13.40
N PRO A 278 -33.76 12.97 -14.53
CA PRO A 278 -32.96 12.75 -15.73
C PRO A 278 -31.49 13.10 -15.48
N TYR A 279 -30.59 12.16 -15.79
CA TYR A 279 -29.15 12.34 -15.73
C TYR A 279 -28.58 12.39 -17.13
N ASP A 280 -27.82 13.44 -17.45
CA ASP A 280 -27.13 13.52 -18.74
C ASP A 280 -26.00 12.49 -18.85
N ARG A 281 -25.39 12.14 -17.70
CA ARG A 281 -24.22 11.28 -17.61
C ARG A 281 -24.38 10.16 -16.60
N THR A 282 -23.84 8.99 -16.93
CA THR A 282 -23.80 7.83 -16.06
C THR A 282 -22.73 8.03 -14.99
N VAL A 283 -23.06 7.78 -13.72
CA VAL A 283 -22.13 7.95 -12.60
C VAL A 283 -22.09 6.68 -11.77
N ILE A 284 -20.88 6.23 -11.43
CA ILE A 284 -20.64 5.13 -10.50
C ILE A 284 -20.28 5.72 -9.14
N VAL A 285 -21.07 5.41 -8.12
CA VAL A 285 -20.84 5.84 -6.74
C VAL A 285 -20.39 4.65 -5.90
N LEU A 286 -19.31 4.81 -5.15
CA LEU A 286 -18.72 3.79 -4.30
C LEU A 286 -18.93 4.13 -2.82
N TYR A 287 -19.70 3.29 -2.12
CA TYR A 287 -19.91 3.35 -0.68
C TYR A 287 -18.93 2.46 0.09
N SER A 288 -18.45 1.38 -0.55
CA SER A 288 -17.46 0.44 -0.02
C SER A 288 -16.42 0.08 -1.09
N PRO A 289 -15.19 -0.32 -0.70
CA PRO A 289 -14.14 -0.66 -1.66
C PRO A 289 -14.47 -1.98 -2.41
N LYS A 290 -14.94 -1.86 -3.65
CA LYS A 290 -15.24 -2.95 -4.60
C LYS A 290 -14.57 -2.69 -5.95
N LEU A 291 -13.28 -2.98 -6.01
CA LEU A 291 -12.37 -2.55 -7.08
C LEU A 291 -12.64 -3.27 -8.42
N TYR A 292 -12.91 -4.58 -8.41
CA TYR A 292 -13.23 -5.33 -9.63
C TYR A 292 -14.58 -4.94 -10.19
N THR A 293 -15.57 -4.77 -9.31
CA THR A 293 -16.91 -4.30 -9.67
C THR A 293 -16.82 -2.91 -10.29
N MET A 294 -16.08 -1.97 -9.70
CA MET A 294 -15.86 -0.66 -10.29
C MET A 294 -15.19 -0.75 -11.67
N ARG A 295 -14.07 -1.47 -11.81
CA ARG A 295 -13.34 -1.57 -13.09
C ARG A 295 -14.18 -2.22 -14.19
N PHE A 296 -14.90 -3.29 -13.85
CA PHE A 296 -15.80 -3.98 -14.77
C PHE A 296 -16.89 -3.03 -15.27
N LEU A 297 -17.52 -2.27 -14.38
CA LEU A 297 -18.56 -1.31 -14.74
C LEU A 297 -18.02 -0.14 -15.58
N LEU A 298 -16.84 0.37 -15.27
CA LEU A 298 -16.18 1.39 -16.08
C LEU A 298 -15.91 0.90 -17.50
N TYR A 299 -15.45 -0.35 -17.63
CA TYR A 299 -15.24 -0.97 -18.93
C TYR A 299 -16.55 -1.19 -19.69
N LEU A 300 -17.54 -1.76 -19.01
CA LEU A 300 -18.84 -2.03 -19.60
C LEU A 300 -19.52 -0.75 -20.12
N PHE A 301 -19.42 0.35 -19.38
CA PHE A 301 -20.04 1.62 -19.75
C PHE A 301 -19.15 2.53 -20.60
N GLY A 302 -17.95 2.09 -20.98
CA GLY A 302 -17.01 2.88 -21.78
C GLY A 302 -16.45 4.12 -21.06
N LEU A 303 -16.44 4.12 -19.72
CA LEU A 303 -16.05 5.25 -18.88
C LEU A 303 -14.55 5.29 -18.54
N ASN A 304 -13.70 4.62 -19.32
CA ASN A 304 -12.27 4.46 -19.02
C ASN A 304 -11.38 5.63 -19.50
N GLY A 305 -11.94 6.60 -20.22
CA GLY A 305 -11.20 7.75 -20.76
C GLY A 305 -10.99 8.88 -19.74
N ALA A 306 -10.19 9.90 -20.10
CA ALA A 306 -9.87 11.05 -19.23
C ALA A 306 -11.11 11.81 -18.70
N SER A 307 -12.24 11.73 -19.39
CA SER A 307 -13.54 12.30 -18.97
C SER A 307 -14.27 11.46 -17.92
N GLY A 308 -13.97 10.15 -17.85
CA GLY A 308 -14.68 9.18 -17.00
C GLY A 308 -14.29 9.21 -15.53
N THR A 309 -13.16 9.80 -15.16
CA THR A 309 -12.79 10.03 -13.75
C THR A 309 -13.76 10.99 -13.04
N SER A 310 -14.41 11.89 -13.79
CA SER A 310 -15.48 12.76 -13.26
C SER A 310 -16.81 12.04 -13.02
N GLN A 311 -16.95 10.83 -13.57
CA GLN A 311 -18.14 9.97 -13.48
C GLN A 311 -17.97 8.87 -12.42
N ILE A 312 -16.92 8.96 -11.60
CA ILE A 312 -16.73 8.13 -10.42
C ILE A 312 -16.81 9.01 -9.18
N LYS A 313 -17.66 8.63 -8.23
CA LYS A 313 -17.77 9.31 -6.94
C LYS A 313 -17.43 8.34 -5.81
N PHE A 314 -16.53 8.76 -4.94
CA PHE A 314 -16.24 8.04 -3.71
C PHE A 314 -17.04 8.71 -2.59
N GLU A 315 -18.07 8.02 -2.10
CA GLU A 315 -18.96 8.50 -1.02
C GLU A 315 -19.01 7.42 0.07
N PRO A 316 -17.92 7.16 0.83
CA PRO A 316 -17.89 6.04 1.76
C PRO A 316 -18.97 6.15 2.85
N ASP A 317 -19.82 5.14 2.95
CA ASP A 317 -20.89 5.06 3.94
C ASP A 317 -21.06 3.61 4.42
N PRO A 318 -20.54 3.25 5.60
CA PRO A 318 -20.68 1.92 6.17
C PRO A 318 -22.13 1.51 6.48
N SER A 319 -23.06 2.47 6.57
CA SER A 319 -24.48 2.22 6.80
C SER A 319 -25.27 1.99 5.52
N SER A 320 -24.65 2.20 4.36
CA SER A 320 -25.30 2.03 3.07
C SER A 320 -25.75 0.56 2.86
N PRO A 321 -26.99 0.34 2.38
CA PRO A 321 -27.49 -1.00 2.07
C PRO A 321 -26.81 -1.61 0.83
N VAL A 322 -26.01 -0.82 0.09
CA VAL A 322 -25.28 -1.23 -1.11
C VAL A 322 -23.82 -0.80 -1.06
N ASP A 323 -22.97 -1.49 -1.81
CA ASP A 323 -21.54 -1.20 -1.91
C ASP A 323 -21.24 -0.26 -3.09
N VAL A 324 -22.03 -0.38 -4.17
CA VAL A 324 -21.90 0.38 -5.42
C VAL A 324 -23.29 0.84 -5.89
N GLU A 325 -23.41 2.09 -6.32
CA GLU A 325 -24.60 2.60 -7.01
C GLU A 325 -24.25 3.05 -8.44
N ILE A 326 -25.06 2.61 -9.41
CA ILE A 326 -24.97 3.00 -10.81
C ILE A 326 -26.12 3.96 -11.09
N ARG A 327 -25.82 5.24 -11.29
CA ARG A 327 -26.79 6.24 -11.75
C ARG A 327 -26.73 6.29 -13.27
N LEU A 328 -27.70 5.68 -13.94
CA LEU A 328 -27.72 5.57 -15.40
C LEU A 328 -28.16 6.89 -16.04
N GLY A 329 -27.36 7.40 -16.96
CA GLY A 329 -27.63 8.63 -17.71
C GLY A 329 -27.77 8.42 -19.22
N GLN A 330 -28.13 9.50 -19.91
CA GLN A 330 -28.40 9.49 -21.35
C GLN A 330 -27.19 9.09 -22.19
N ASP A 331 -25.97 9.39 -21.73
CA ASP A 331 -24.71 9.03 -22.40
C ASP A 331 -24.61 7.53 -22.71
N VAL A 332 -24.90 6.67 -21.74
CA VAL A 332 -24.84 5.21 -21.90
C VAL A 332 -26.09 4.67 -22.58
N ALA A 333 -27.28 5.22 -22.28
CA ALA A 333 -28.53 4.81 -22.94
C ALA A 333 -28.49 5.04 -24.45
N ASN A 334 -28.01 6.20 -24.89
CA ASN A 334 -27.93 6.55 -26.31
C ASN A 334 -26.81 5.79 -27.04
N ALA A 335 -25.76 5.41 -26.32
CA ALA A 335 -24.68 4.59 -26.88
C ALA A 335 -25.12 3.13 -27.15
N ASN A 336 -26.28 2.71 -26.61
CA ASN A 336 -26.89 1.38 -26.82
C ASN A 336 -25.93 0.21 -26.54
N ILE A 337 -25.11 0.36 -25.48
CA ILE A 337 -24.07 -0.61 -25.09
C ILE A 337 -24.68 -1.79 -24.32
N ILE A 338 -25.85 -1.60 -23.70
CA ILE A 338 -26.58 -2.61 -22.95
C ILE A 338 -27.62 -3.28 -23.86
N PRO A 339 -27.61 -4.62 -23.99
CA PRO A 339 -28.52 -5.38 -24.85
C PRO A 339 -30.02 -5.14 -24.64
#